data_AF-A0A8T5NKG1-F1
#
_entry.id   AF-A0A8T5NKG1-F1
#
_cell.length_a   1.000
_cell.length_b   1.000
_cell.length_c   1.000
_cell.angle_alpha   90.00
_cell.angle_beta   90.00
_cell.angle_gamma   90.00
#
_symmetry.space_group_name_H-M   'P 1'
#
loop_
_entity.id
_entity.type
_entity.pdbx_description
1 polymer ?
#
loop_
_entity_poly.entity_id
_entity_poly.type
_entity_poly.pdbx_seq_one_letter_code
_entity_poly.pdbx_strand_id
1 'polypeptide(L)'
;MDRENFKIYGKSRIGMNAIIGERVIIGYPTADILKKAASSGKNIQDMDFKGAVIGDNAVIRSNSTIYTEVTIGNDLRTGHNIMIREKTLIGNNVL
;
A
#
# COMPACT_ATOMS: atom_id res chain seq x y z
N MET A 1 -5.22 3.10 -23.63
CA MET A 1 -3.93 3.24 -22.92
C MET A 1 -4.25 2.98 -21.47
N ASP A 2 -4.20 1.71 -21.07
CA ASP A 2 -4.63 1.25 -19.75
C ASP A 2 -3.72 1.90 -18.70
N ARG A 3 -4.25 2.94 -18.05
CA ARG A 3 -3.58 3.58 -16.92
C ARG A 3 -3.57 2.54 -15.81
N GLU A 4 -2.41 2.29 -15.21
CA GLU A 4 -2.26 1.37 -14.09
C GLU A 4 -3.41 1.52 -13.09
N ASN A 5 -4.16 0.43 -12.88
CA ASN A 5 -5.39 0.45 -12.09
C ASN A 5 -5.13 0.66 -10.58
N PHE A 6 -3.88 0.60 -10.11
CA PHE A 6 -3.50 0.87 -8.72
C PHE A 6 -2.06 1.42 -8.68
N LYS A 7 -1.65 1.97 -7.53
CA LYS A 7 -0.28 2.49 -7.32
C LYS A 7 0.44 1.78 -6.20
N ILE A 8 1.72 1.52 -6.39
CA ILE A 8 2.61 0.96 -5.37
C ILE A 8 3.77 1.93 -5.13
N TYR A 9 4.10 2.12 -3.86
CA TYR A 9 5.15 3.02 -3.39
C TYR A 9 6.18 2.28 -2.53
N GLY A 10 7.42 2.80 -2.53
CA GLY A 10 8.51 2.28 -1.72
C GLY A 10 8.82 0.80 -2.01
N LYS A 11 9.48 0.14 -1.06
CA LYS A 11 9.82 -1.29 -1.13
C LYS A 11 8.64 -2.22 -0.82
N SER A 12 7.43 -1.87 -1.30
CA SER A 12 6.20 -2.62 -1.00
C SER A 12 6.21 -4.00 -1.67
N ARG A 13 5.60 -4.97 -1.00
CA ARG A 13 5.49 -6.36 -1.48
C ARG A 13 4.05 -6.83 -1.36
N ILE A 14 3.60 -7.54 -2.38
CA ILE A 14 2.26 -8.13 -2.43
C ILE A 14 2.43 -9.64 -2.62
N GLY A 15 1.77 -10.42 -1.77
CA GLY A 15 1.73 -11.87 -1.84
C GLY A 15 1.04 -12.39 -3.09
N MET A 16 1.12 -13.71 -3.28
CA MET A 16 0.51 -14.40 -4.41
C MET A 16 -1.02 -14.34 -4.34
N ASN A 17 -1.68 -14.40 -5.50
CA ASN A 17 -3.14 -14.45 -5.66
C ASN A 17 -3.89 -13.25 -5.04
N ALA A 18 -3.21 -12.14 -4.74
CA ALA A 18 -3.86 -10.93 -4.26
C ALA A 18 -4.70 -10.30 -5.39
N ILE A 19 -5.91 -9.87 -5.03
CA ILE A 19 -6.81 -9.12 -5.91
C ILE A 19 -6.81 -7.66 -5.47
N ILE A 20 -6.31 -6.80 -6.34
CA ILE A 20 -6.18 -5.36 -6.08
C ILE A 20 -7.19 -4.61 -6.94
N GLY A 21 -8.15 -3.95 -6.29
CA GLY A 21 -9.17 -3.14 -6.94
C GLY A 21 -8.63 -1.85 -7.55
N GLU A 22 -9.48 -1.18 -8.32
CA GLU A 22 -9.14 0.10 -8.95
C GLU A 22 -8.82 1.21 -7.94
N ARG A 23 -7.89 2.09 -8.30
CA ARG A 23 -7.43 3.25 -7.53
C ARG A 23 -6.98 2.89 -6.11
N VAL A 24 -6.53 1.64 -5.90
CA VAL A 24 -5.87 1.25 -4.67
C VAL A 24 -4.45 1.85 -4.63
N ILE A 25 -4.03 2.28 -3.44
CA ILE A 25 -2.68 2.77 -3.19
C ILE A 25 -2.05 1.91 -2.10
N ILE A 26 -0.87 1.34 -2.37
CA ILE A 26 -0.13 0.50 -1.43
C ILE A 26 1.23 1.12 -1.14
N GLY A 27 1.59 1.17 0.14
CA GLY A 27 2.85 1.75 0.62
C GLY A 27 2.87 3.27 0.63
N TYR A 28 1.71 3.93 0.73
CA TYR A 28 1.64 5.39 0.69
C TYR A 28 2.59 6.03 1.72
N PRO A 29 3.43 7.00 1.31
CA PRO A 29 4.43 7.60 2.19
C PRO A 29 3.81 8.39 3.34
N THR A 30 4.54 8.46 4.45
CA THR A 30 4.20 9.37 5.55
C THR A 30 4.48 10.82 5.16
N ALA A 31 3.93 11.76 5.93
CA ALA A 31 4.17 13.19 5.74
C ALA A 31 5.68 13.54 5.77
N ASP A 32 6.47 12.84 6.60
CA ASP A 32 7.92 13.09 6.68
C ASP A 32 8.65 12.66 5.41
N ILE A 33 8.24 11.55 4.80
CA ILE A 33 8.81 11.10 3.53
C ILE A 33 8.41 12.06 2.40
N LEU A 34 7.15 12.52 2.38
CA LEU A 34 6.68 13.52 1.43
C LEU A 34 7.46 14.84 1.55
N LYS A 35 7.68 15.33 2.78
CA LYS A 35 8.47 16.54 3.03
C LYS A 35 9.92 16.39 2.57
N LYS A 36 10.55 15.24 2.82
CA LYS A 36 11.90 14.93 2.34
C LYS A 36 11.98 14.86 0.82
N ALA A 37 10.97 14.30 0.16
CA ALA A 37 10.90 14.29 -1.30
C ALA A 37 10.81 15.71 -1.86
N ALA A 38 9.90 16.52 -1.31
CA ALA A 38 9.71 17.91 -1.71
C ALA A 38 10.97 18.77 -1.49
N SER A 39 11.65 18.61 -0.36
CA SER A 39 12.87 19.39 -0.07
C SER A 39 14.10 18.93 -0.86
N SER A 40 14.14 17.68 -1.31
CA SER A 40 15.23 17.16 -2.14
C SER A 40 15.00 17.34 -3.64
N GLY A 41 13.81 17.80 -4.05
CA GLY A 41 13.42 17.90 -5.46
C GLY A 41 13.26 16.54 -6.16
N LYS A 42 13.31 15.43 -5.41
CA LYS A 42 13.16 14.08 -5.95
C LYS A 42 11.68 13.73 -6.10
N ASN A 43 11.37 12.96 -7.14
CA ASN A 43 10.07 12.34 -7.25
C ASN A 43 9.91 11.31 -6.12
N ILE A 44 8.71 11.20 -5.55
CA ILE A 44 8.40 10.25 -4.49
C ILE A 44 8.60 8.78 -4.93
N GLN A 45 8.46 8.50 -6.23
CA GLN A 45 8.76 7.20 -6.84
C GLN A 45 10.25 6.81 -6.70
N ASP A 46 11.15 7.79 -6.67
CA ASP A 46 12.61 7.59 -6.62
C ASP A 46 13.16 7.59 -5.19
N MET A 47 12.28 7.81 -4.20
CA MET A 47 12.67 7.83 -2.79
C MET A 47 12.90 6.42 -2.29
N ASP A 48 14.02 6.20 -1.60
CA ASP A 48 14.26 4.95 -0.89
C ASP A 48 13.57 4.99 0.50
N PHE A 49 12.47 4.25 0.62
CA PHE A 49 11.78 4.02 1.89
C PHE A 49 11.12 2.63 1.92
N LYS A 50 10.77 2.19 3.14
CA LYS A 50 10.00 0.96 3.34
C LYS A 50 8.67 1.04 2.59
N GLY A 51 8.11 -0.10 2.22
CA GLY A 51 6.75 -0.16 1.71
C GLY A 51 5.79 -0.78 2.72
N ALA A 52 4.63 -1.20 2.23
CA ALA A 52 3.75 -2.12 2.93
C ALA A 52 4.05 -3.58 2.53
N VAL A 53 3.77 -4.52 3.42
CA VAL A 53 3.83 -5.95 3.14
C VAL A 53 2.41 -6.51 3.20
N ILE A 54 1.94 -7.06 2.09
CA ILE A 54 0.62 -7.71 1.98
C ILE A 54 0.84 -9.21 1.81
N GLY A 55 0.21 -10.03 2.66
CA GLY A 55 0.24 -11.49 2.54
C GLY A 55 -0.53 -12.04 1.35
N ASP A 56 -0.53 -13.36 1.23
CA ASP A 56 -1.16 -14.08 0.12
C ASP A 56 -2.70 -13.98 0.17
N ASN A 57 -3.34 -14.13 -0.99
CA ASN A 57 -4.80 -14.17 -1.16
C ASN A 57 -5.56 -12.93 -0.67
N ALA A 58 -4.87 -11.79 -0.49
CA ALA A 58 -5.51 -10.56 -0.04
C ALA A 58 -6.50 -10.01 -1.09
N VAL A 59 -7.66 -9.55 -0.66
CA VAL A 59 -8.65 -8.84 -1.49
C VAL A 59 -8.77 -7.41 -0.99
N ILE A 60 -8.09 -6.48 -1.68
CA ILE A 60 -8.11 -5.06 -1.35
C ILE A 60 -9.01 -4.34 -2.36
N ARG A 61 -10.17 -3.88 -1.89
CA ARG A 61 -11.19 -3.28 -2.76
C ARG A 61 -10.88 -1.83 -3.13
N SER A 62 -11.55 -1.36 -4.17
CA SER A 62 -11.26 -0.08 -4.85
C SER A 62 -11.21 1.14 -3.93
N ASN A 63 -10.43 2.13 -4.34
CA ASN A 63 -10.17 3.41 -3.67
C ASN A 63 -9.58 3.30 -2.26
N SER A 64 -9.02 2.14 -1.90
CA SER A 64 -8.42 1.93 -0.59
C SER A 64 -6.97 2.40 -0.56
N THR A 65 -6.51 2.91 0.59
CA THR A 65 -5.12 3.37 0.78
C THR A 65 -4.47 2.63 1.94
N ILE A 66 -3.33 2.01 1.68
CA ILE A 66 -2.49 1.35 2.67
C ILE A 66 -1.15 2.08 2.73
N TYR A 67 -0.79 2.56 3.92
CA TYR A 67 0.43 3.32 4.16
C TYR A 67 1.67 2.42 4.20
N THR A 68 2.84 3.03 4.05
CA THR A 68 4.12 2.39 4.33
C THR A 68 4.19 1.84 5.77
N GLU A 69 5.04 0.85 6.00
CA GLU A 69 5.22 0.18 7.30
C GLU A 69 3.96 -0.55 7.83
N VAL A 70 2.98 -0.79 6.97
CA VAL A 70 1.89 -1.74 7.26
C VAL A 70 2.36 -3.15 6.96
N THR A 71 2.05 -4.09 7.85
CA THR A 71 2.25 -5.53 7.62
C THR A 71 0.91 -6.23 7.76
N ILE A 72 0.50 -6.95 6.71
CA ILE A 72 -0.76 -7.66 6.60
C ILE A 72 -0.45 -9.14 6.38
N GLY A 73 -1.10 -10.01 7.16
CA GLY A 73 -1.07 -11.45 6.99
C GLY A 73 -1.86 -11.96 5.77
N ASN A 74 -2.02 -13.27 5.68
CA ASN A 74 -2.72 -13.92 4.57
C ASN A 74 -4.25 -13.75 4.70
N ASP A 75 -4.93 -13.83 3.57
CA ASP A 75 -6.40 -13.88 3.49
C ASP A 75 -7.10 -12.63 4.05
N LEU A 76 -6.45 -11.46 3.97
CA LEU A 76 -7.11 -10.18 4.25
C LEU A 76 -8.23 -9.92 3.24
N ARG A 77 -9.37 -9.41 3.70
CA ARG A 77 -10.42 -8.84 2.86
C ARG A 77 -10.71 -7.45 3.35
N THR A 78 -10.90 -6.49 2.45
CA THR A 78 -11.29 -5.12 2.84
C THR A 78 -12.63 -4.73 2.22
N GLY A 79 -13.31 -3.78 2.86
CA GLY A 79 -14.32 -2.95 2.20
C GLY A 79 -13.70 -1.98 1.17
N HIS A 80 -14.57 -1.25 0.46
CA HIS A 80 -14.15 -0.14 -0.41
C HIS A 80 -13.77 1.11 0.41
N ASN A 81 -12.91 1.96 -0.15
CA ASN A 81 -12.56 3.28 0.40
C ASN A 81 -11.92 3.24 1.81
N ILE A 82 -11.27 2.14 2.20
CA ILE A 82 -10.65 2.06 3.53
C ILE A 82 -9.29 2.77 3.56
N MET A 83 -8.82 3.06 4.78
CA MET A 83 -7.46 3.54 5.02
C MET A 83 -6.81 2.73 6.15
N ILE A 84 -5.60 2.20 5.90
CA ILE A 84 -4.76 1.58 6.93
C ILE A 84 -3.48 2.41 7.06
N ARG A 85 -3.24 2.95 8.25
CA ARG A 85 -2.14 3.86 8.57
C ARG A 85 -0.85 3.11 8.89
N GLU A 86 0.27 3.80 8.78
CA GLU A 86 1.61 3.25 9.01
C GLU A 86 1.75 2.56 10.37
N LYS A 87 2.68 1.59 10.45
CA LYS A 87 2.97 0.80 11.67
C LYS A 87 1.82 -0.05 12.19
N THR A 88 0.84 -0.31 11.34
CA THR A 88 -0.27 -1.22 11.64
C THR A 88 0.12 -2.67 11.28
N LEU A 89 -0.16 -3.59 12.19
CA LEU A 89 -0.04 -5.03 11.98
C LEU A 89 -1.43 -5.67 11.93
N ILE A 90 -1.75 -6.35 10.83
CA ILE A 90 -3.00 -7.10 10.65
C ILE A 90 -2.65 -8.57 10.52
N GLY A 91 -3.33 -9.42 11.28
CA GLY A 91 -3.13 -10.87 11.28
C GLY A 91 -3.70 -11.56 10.02
N ASN A 92 -3.72 -12.89 10.06
CA ASN A 92 -4.33 -13.70 9.01
C ASN A 92 -5.87 -13.74 9.16
N ASN A 93 -6.59 -13.96 8.05
CA ASN A 93 -8.04 -14.17 8.02
C ASN A 93 -8.87 -13.00 8.59
N VAL A 94 -8.48 -11.77 8.27
CA VAL A 94 -9.16 -10.55 8.74
C VAL A 94 -10.10 -9.99 7.66
N LEU A 95 -11.27 -9.48 8.07
CA LEU A 95 -12.26 -8.78 7.23
C LEU A 95 -12.35 -7.29 7.61
#